data_AF-A0AAE3DLA2-F1
#
_entry.id   AF-A0AAE3DLA2-F1
#
_cell.length_a   1.000
_cell.length_b   1.000
_cell.length_c   1.000
_cell.angle_alpha   90.00
_cell.angle_beta   90.00
_cell.angle_gamma   90.00
#
_symmetry.space_group_name_H-M   'P 1'
#
loop_
_entity.id
_entity.type
_entity.pdbx_description
1 polymer ?
#
loop_
_entity_poly.entity_id
_entity_poly.type
_entity_poly.pdbx_seq_one_letter_code
_entity_poly.pdbx_strand_id
1 'polypeptide(L)'
;MYKIVSRLLIYGDMPKDTILMELADITRKMDDKSQTKEELVTRVFTQMKHLLQVATDYGFDKNLWHNYLTFLLITNENPFSITCEKVGASDGSVNAFAKGDFRAFMDLFDYDFGPLEEYLGVDCFSRISNYKAIGKKELMYNKNVSEKVQALSEKLEQAKNEDMFFDAVTGFYKDYGVGMFGLNKAFRIQSDESGVAKFCAINNMDTVMLDDLIGYEIQKKKLVDNTLAFVEGKKANNVLLFGDSGTGKSTSVKAIVNEFYGQGLRMIEIYKHQFRDLSSVIAQIKNRNYRFIIYMDDLSFEEFEVEYKFLKAVIEGGVETRPDNILIYATSNRRHLIKENWSDRDDVESDNGMHRSDTMEEKLSLVNRFGVTINYSKPTQKEYFGIVIGLAKKAGLTISDEELCAEANKWELSHGGISGRTAQQFINYLIGTRS
;
A
#
# COMPACT_ATOMS: atom_id res chain seq x y z
N MET A 1 -17.00 12.53 -29.69
CA MET A 1 -16.47 11.61 -28.66
C MET A 1 -17.35 10.37 -28.43
N TYR A 2 -18.68 10.50 -28.29
CA TYR A 2 -19.56 9.34 -27.99
C TYR A 2 -19.46 8.14 -28.94
N LYS A 3 -19.21 8.37 -30.24
CA LYS A 3 -18.97 7.30 -31.24
C LYS A 3 -17.69 6.50 -30.96
N ILE A 4 -16.71 7.11 -30.31
CA ILE A 4 -15.46 6.47 -29.92
C ILE A 4 -15.73 5.55 -28.73
N VAL A 5 -16.33 6.11 -27.68
CA VAL A 5 -16.67 5.41 -26.43
C VAL A 5 -17.61 4.22 -26.67
N SER A 6 -18.55 4.32 -27.61
CA SER A 6 -19.45 3.20 -27.96
C SER A 6 -18.76 1.97 -28.57
N ARG A 7 -17.47 2.07 -28.92
CA ARG A 7 -16.67 0.96 -29.43
C ARG A 7 -15.93 0.20 -28.32
N LEU A 8 -15.92 0.73 -27.08
CA LEU A 8 -15.23 0.09 -25.96
C LEU A 8 -15.99 -1.17 -25.52
N LEU A 9 -15.26 -2.27 -25.37
CA LEU A 9 -15.78 -3.57 -24.95
C LEU A 9 -15.25 -3.96 -23.57
N ILE A 10 -13.94 -4.04 -23.39
CA ILE A 10 -13.30 -4.43 -22.12
C ILE A 10 -13.39 -3.29 -21.10
N TYR A 11 -13.13 -2.07 -21.56
CA TYR A 11 -13.19 -0.85 -20.75
C TYR A 11 -14.54 -0.13 -20.88
N GLY A 12 -15.55 -0.77 -21.48
CA GLY A 12 -16.86 -0.15 -21.75
C GLY A 12 -17.77 0.02 -20.54
N ASP A 13 -17.59 -0.79 -19.48
CA ASP A 13 -18.45 -0.79 -18.28
C ASP A 13 -18.04 0.27 -17.24
N MET A 14 -17.62 1.44 -17.71
CA MET A 14 -17.29 2.57 -16.84
C MET A 14 -18.57 3.17 -16.23
N PRO A 15 -18.52 3.63 -14.97
CA PRO A 15 -19.63 4.37 -14.37
C PRO A 15 -20.04 5.57 -15.23
N LYS A 16 -21.35 5.78 -15.37
CA LYS A 16 -21.91 6.81 -16.26
C LYS A 16 -21.54 8.24 -15.85
N ASP A 17 -21.24 8.43 -14.57
CA ASP A 17 -20.84 9.69 -13.94
C ASP A 17 -19.34 10.00 -14.08
N THR A 18 -18.56 9.14 -14.77
CA THR A 18 -17.18 9.45 -15.11
C THR A 18 -17.08 10.61 -16.10
N ILE A 19 -15.99 11.38 -16.00
CA ILE A 19 -15.72 12.55 -16.85
C ILE A 19 -15.77 12.17 -18.34
N LEU A 20 -15.19 11.02 -18.73
CA LEU A 20 -15.21 10.54 -20.11
C LEU A 20 -16.63 10.26 -20.62
N MET A 21 -17.46 9.60 -19.83
CA MET A 21 -18.84 9.27 -20.21
C MET A 21 -19.72 10.52 -20.29
N GLU A 22 -19.56 11.45 -19.36
CA GLU A 22 -20.26 12.74 -19.36
C GLU A 22 -19.84 13.62 -20.53
N LEU A 23 -18.54 13.74 -20.83
CA LEU A 23 -18.04 14.46 -22.01
C LEU A 23 -18.52 13.81 -23.31
N ALA A 24 -18.56 12.48 -23.37
CA ALA A 24 -19.14 11.77 -24.50
C ALA A 24 -20.62 12.15 -24.69
N ASP A 25 -21.42 12.12 -23.63
CA ASP A 25 -22.82 12.54 -23.71
C ASP A 25 -22.97 14.00 -24.11
N ILE A 26 -22.18 14.93 -23.55
CA ILE A 26 -22.17 16.35 -23.95
C ILE A 26 -21.93 16.48 -25.47
N THR A 27 -20.95 15.75 -26.02
CA THR A 27 -20.71 15.80 -27.48
C THR A 27 -21.88 15.26 -28.29
N ARG A 28 -22.57 14.21 -27.80
CA ARG A 28 -23.78 13.69 -28.44
C ARG A 28 -24.92 14.72 -28.42
N LYS A 29 -25.11 15.38 -27.28
CA LYS A 29 -26.15 16.40 -27.05
C LYS A 29 -25.93 17.68 -27.83
N MET A 30 -24.67 18.01 -28.11
CA MET A 30 -24.29 19.06 -29.05
C MET A 30 -24.66 18.67 -30.48
N ASP A 31 -24.27 17.48 -30.93
CA ASP A 31 -24.50 17.01 -32.31
C ASP A 31 -25.99 16.86 -32.64
N ASP A 32 -26.80 16.34 -31.71
CA ASP A 32 -28.25 16.16 -31.88
C ASP A 32 -29.07 17.41 -31.53
N LYS A 33 -28.43 18.47 -31.02
CA LYS A 33 -29.04 19.73 -30.59
C LYS A 33 -30.17 19.56 -29.57
N SER A 34 -30.13 18.52 -28.75
CA SER A 34 -31.17 18.24 -27.75
C SER A 34 -31.01 19.00 -26.43
N GLN A 35 -29.95 19.80 -26.27
CA GLN A 35 -29.74 20.69 -25.12
C GLN A 35 -29.31 22.10 -25.56
N THR A 36 -29.58 23.08 -24.70
CA THR A 36 -29.18 24.48 -24.93
C THR A 36 -27.67 24.66 -24.78
N LYS A 37 -27.13 25.71 -25.38
CA LYS A 37 -25.70 26.04 -25.27
C LYS A 37 -25.31 26.29 -23.81
N GLU A 38 -26.15 26.97 -23.04
CA GLU A 38 -25.94 27.31 -21.63
C GLU A 38 -25.90 26.06 -20.73
N GLU A 39 -26.78 25.08 -20.98
CA GLU A 39 -26.76 23.79 -20.29
C GLU A 39 -25.46 23.03 -20.58
N LEU A 40 -25.04 22.98 -21.84
CA LEU A 40 -23.81 22.29 -22.25
C LEU A 40 -22.56 22.95 -21.67
N VAL A 41 -22.48 24.29 -21.65
CA VAL A 41 -21.39 25.05 -21.00
C VAL A 41 -21.30 24.69 -19.52
N THR A 42 -22.43 24.67 -18.82
CA THR A 42 -22.47 24.32 -17.39
C THR A 42 -21.95 22.91 -17.15
N ARG A 43 -22.40 21.93 -17.96
CA ARG A 43 -21.94 20.54 -17.86
C ARG A 43 -20.44 20.42 -18.16
N VAL A 44 -19.93 21.11 -19.18
CA VAL A 44 -18.48 21.13 -19.49
C VAL A 44 -17.69 21.69 -18.31
N PHE A 45 -18.09 22.81 -17.72
CA PHE A 45 -17.39 23.38 -16.57
C PHE A 45 -17.42 22.47 -15.34
N THR A 46 -18.53 21.75 -15.12
CA THR A 46 -18.58 20.71 -14.08
C THR A 46 -17.53 19.62 -14.33
N GLN A 47 -17.42 19.13 -15.57
CA GLN A 47 -16.41 18.11 -15.90
C GLN A 47 -14.98 18.63 -15.82
N MET A 48 -14.74 19.89 -16.20
CA MET A 48 -13.43 20.54 -16.03
C MET A 48 -13.06 20.68 -14.55
N LYS A 49 -14.01 21.05 -13.69
CA LYS A 49 -13.80 21.08 -12.24
C LYS A 49 -13.43 19.70 -11.69
N HIS A 50 -14.14 18.65 -12.10
CA HIS A 50 -13.82 17.27 -11.68
C HIS A 50 -12.43 16.84 -12.16
N LEU A 51 -12.06 17.19 -13.40
CA LEU A 51 -10.72 16.89 -13.93
C LEU A 51 -9.62 17.61 -13.13
N LEU A 52 -9.83 18.88 -12.77
CA LEU A 52 -8.90 19.64 -11.93
C LEU A 52 -8.80 19.10 -10.50
N GLN A 53 -9.89 18.54 -9.96
CA GLN A 53 -9.86 17.84 -8.67
C GLN A 53 -9.04 16.56 -8.75
N VAL A 54 -9.28 15.72 -9.75
CA VAL A 54 -8.48 14.51 -9.98
C VAL A 54 -7.00 14.87 -10.18
N ALA A 55 -6.71 15.87 -11.01
CA ALA A 55 -5.35 16.37 -11.20
C ALA A 55 -4.73 16.89 -9.90
N THR A 56 -5.52 17.50 -9.03
CA THR A 56 -5.06 17.96 -7.71
C THR A 56 -4.75 16.80 -6.77
N ASP A 57 -5.63 15.82 -6.67
CA ASP A 57 -5.53 14.71 -5.72
C ASP A 57 -4.36 13.77 -6.07
N TYR A 58 -4.15 13.56 -7.37
CA TYR A 58 -3.09 12.71 -7.90
C TYR A 58 -1.86 13.48 -8.40
N GLY A 59 -1.86 14.81 -8.31
CA GLY A 59 -0.75 15.67 -8.71
C GLY A 59 -0.39 15.59 -10.19
N PHE A 60 -1.38 15.47 -11.09
CA PHE A 60 -1.13 15.46 -12.53
C PHE A 60 -0.71 16.83 -13.06
N ASP A 61 0.16 16.82 -14.06
CA ASP A 61 0.71 18.02 -14.69
C ASP A 61 0.82 17.83 -16.23
N LYS A 62 1.08 18.89 -16.99
CA LYS A 62 1.14 18.87 -18.47
C LYS A 62 -0.24 18.62 -19.11
N ASN A 63 -0.43 17.52 -19.83
CA ASN A 63 -1.71 17.23 -20.49
C ASN A 63 -2.65 16.47 -19.53
N LEU A 64 -3.59 17.18 -18.89
CA LEU A 64 -4.49 16.57 -17.91
C LEU A 64 -5.47 15.58 -18.54
N TRP A 65 -5.84 15.77 -19.81
CA TRP A 65 -6.74 14.85 -20.51
C TRP A 65 -6.06 13.49 -20.72
N HIS A 66 -4.83 13.49 -21.23
CA HIS A 66 -4.05 12.26 -21.42
C HIS A 66 -3.74 11.56 -20.09
N ASN A 67 -3.36 12.33 -19.06
CA ASN A 67 -3.15 11.77 -17.72
C ASN A 67 -4.43 11.14 -17.15
N TYR A 68 -5.60 11.76 -17.38
CA TYR A 68 -6.87 11.21 -16.95
C TYR A 68 -7.26 9.93 -17.69
N LEU A 69 -7.10 9.87 -19.02
CA LEU A 69 -7.33 8.65 -19.79
C LEU A 69 -6.38 7.52 -19.36
N THR A 70 -5.11 7.85 -19.15
CA THR A 70 -4.12 6.92 -18.60
C THR A 70 -4.54 6.42 -17.22
N PHE A 71 -5.01 7.33 -16.36
CA PHE A 71 -5.51 7.00 -15.03
C PHE A 71 -6.71 6.04 -15.10
N LEU A 72 -7.67 6.26 -16.00
CA LEU A 72 -8.78 5.32 -16.25
C LEU A 72 -8.28 3.93 -16.63
N LEU A 73 -7.32 3.84 -17.57
CA LEU A 73 -6.76 2.56 -18.01
C LEU A 73 -6.12 1.79 -16.85
N ILE A 74 -5.35 2.45 -15.98
CA ILE A 74 -4.63 1.75 -14.90
C ILE A 74 -5.47 1.49 -13.65
N THR A 75 -6.59 2.19 -13.50
CA THR A 75 -7.50 2.02 -12.35
C THR A 75 -8.71 1.15 -12.64
N ASN A 76 -9.03 0.91 -13.91
CA ASN A 76 -10.12 0.04 -14.32
C ASN A 76 -9.74 -1.42 -14.09
N GLU A 77 -10.32 -2.03 -13.06
CA GLU A 77 -10.18 -3.46 -12.78
C GLU A 77 -11.23 -4.26 -13.55
N ASN A 78 -10.82 -4.79 -14.71
CA ASN A 78 -11.59 -5.72 -15.53
C ASN A 78 -10.85 -7.07 -15.68
N PRO A 79 -11.51 -8.13 -16.19
CA PRO A 79 -10.88 -9.46 -16.32
C PRO A 79 -9.55 -9.46 -17.09
N PHE A 80 -9.40 -8.63 -18.13
CA PHE A 80 -8.15 -8.52 -18.88
C PHE A 80 -7.03 -7.86 -18.05
N SER A 81 -7.33 -6.73 -17.41
CA SER A 81 -6.36 -6.02 -16.57
C SER A 81 -5.88 -6.88 -15.38
N ILE A 82 -6.80 -7.60 -14.72
CA ILE A 82 -6.49 -8.47 -13.58
C ILE A 82 -5.65 -9.67 -14.01
N THR A 83 -5.91 -10.24 -15.19
CA THR A 83 -5.07 -11.35 -15.71
C THR A 83 -3.67 -10.90 -16.11
N CYS A 84 -3.51 -9.65 -16.54
CA CYS A 84 -2.19 -9.06 -16.82
C CYS A 84 -1.43 -8.59 -15.57
N GLU A 85 -2.12 -8.47 -14.43
CA GLU A 85 -1.54 -7.93 -13.20
C GLU A 85 -0.30 -8.72 -12.76
N LYS A 86 0.83 -8.02 -12.61
CA LYS A 86 2.13 -8.56 -12.17
C LYS A 86 2.76 -9.65 -13.05
N VAL A 87 2.10 -10.07 -14.12
CA VAL A 87 2.59 -11.10 -15.05
C VAL A 87 2.71 -10.59 -16.50
N GLY A 88 1.98 -9.52 -16.85
CA GLY A 88 1.89 -8.97 -18.20
C GLY A 88 0.92 -9.74 -19.09
N ALA A 89 0.87 -9.38 -20.37
CA ALA A 89 0.00 -10.06 -21.32
C ALA A 89 0.42 -11.52 -21.52
N SER A 90 -0.56 -12.42 -21.47
CA SER A 90 -0.43 -13.82 -21.90
C SER A 90 -1.04 -14.01 -23.28
N ASP A 91 -0.69 -15.09 -23.98
CA ASP A 91 -1.32 -15.39 -25.27
C ASP A 91 -2.81 -15.72 -25.08
N GLY A 92 -3.66 -15.14 -25.93
CA GLY A 92 -5.10 -15.26 -25.80
C GLY A 92 -5.89 -14.32 -26.72
N SER A 93 -7.07 -14.77 -27.14
CA SER A 93 -7.96 -14.00 -28.02
C SER A 93 -8.45 -12.70 -27.38
N VAL A 94 -8.45 -12.62 -26.04
CA VAL A 94 -8.79 -11.39 -25.29
C VAL A 94 -7.89 -10.21 -25.67
N ASN A 95 -6.65 -10.45 -26.09
CA ASN A 95 -5.71 -9.40 -26.50
C ASN A 95 -6.22 -8.65 -27.74
N ALA A 96 -6.94 -9.32 -28.65
CA ALA A 96 -7.51 -8.67 -29.82
C ALA A 96 -8.61 -7.66 -29.43
N PHE A 97 -9.44 -8.00 -28.43
CA PHE A 97 -10.44 -7.08 -27.89
C PHE A 97 -9.78 -5.91 -27.14
N ALA A 98 -8.73 -6.17 -26.36
CA ALA A 98 -8.00 -5.13 -25.66
C ALA A 98 -7.34 -4.14 -26.64
N LYS A 99 -6.71 -4.64 -27.71
CA LYS A 99 -6.17 -3.80 -28.79
C LYS A 99 -7.25 -2.96 -29.49
N GLY A 100 -8.45 -3.51 -29.67
CA GLY A 100 -9.60 -2.76 -30.18
C GLY A 100 -9.97 -1.57 -29.30
N ASP A 101 -10.05 -1.79 -27.99
CA ASP A 101 -10.28 -0.71 -27.01
C ASP A 101 -9.12 0.28 -26.97
N PHE A 102 -7.87 -0.19 -27.05
CA PHE A 102 -6.69 0.68 -27.06
C PHE A 102 -6.64 1.57 -28.30
N ARG A 103 -7.08 1.08 -29.46
CA ARG A 103 -7.27 1.94 -30.64
C ARG A 103 -8.32 3.02 -30.37
N ALA A 104 -9.42 2.70 -29.68
CA ALA A 104 -10.40 3.70 -29.29
C ALA A 104 -9.82 4.70 -28.26
N PHE A 105 -8.95 4.27 -27.34
CA PHE A 105 -8.22 5.18 -26.46
C PHE A 105 -7.22 6.06 -27.21
N MET A 106 -6.51 5.56 -28.22
CA MET A 106 -5.68 6.39 -29.10
C MET A 106 -6.53 7.48 -29.77
N ASP A 107 -7.69 7.12 -30.32
CA ASP A 107 -8.63 8.11 -30.88
C ASP A 107 -9.13 9.13 -29.83
N LEU A 108 -9.17 8.76 -28.54
CA LEU A 108 -9.50 9.68 -27.43
C LEU A 108 -8.30 10.58 -27.06
N PHE A 109 -7.07 10.08 -27.11
CA PHE A 109 -5.86 10.89 -26.90
C PHE A 109 -5.74 11.97 -27.98
N ASP A 110 -6.04 11.61 -29.22
CA ASP A 110 -5.99 12.50 -30.38
C ASP A 110 -7.31 13.29 -30.59
N TYR A 111 -8.24 13.23 -29.64
CA TYR A 111 -9.55 13.86 -29.79
C TYR A 111 -9.45 15.39 -29.84
N ASP A 112 -9.90 15.97 -30.95
CA ASP A 112 -9.96 17.41 -31.14
C ASP A 112 -11.19 18.01 -30.43
N PHE A 113 -10.94 18.82 -29.40
CA PHE A 113 -11.97 19.57 -28.67
C PHE A 113 -12.32 20.92 -29.32
N GLY A 114 -11.60 21.35 -30.35
CA GLY A 114 -11.79 22.64 -31.03
C GLY A 114 -13.24 22.92 -31.46
N PRO A 115 -13.93 21.98 -32.13
CA PRO A 115 -15.35 22.18 -32.51
C PRO A 115 -16.29 22.38 -31.32
N LEU A 116 -16.02 21.70 -30.19
CA LEU A 116 -16.81 21.85 -28.96
C LEU A 116 -16.52 23.20 -28.29
N GLU A 117 -15.24 23.59 -28.22
CA GLU A 117 -14.82 24.89 -27.70
C GLU A 117 -15.40 26.06 -28.49
N GLU A 118 -15.36 25.98 -29.83
CA GLU A 118 -15.92 27.00 -30.72
C GLU A 118 -17.44 27.11 -30.58
N TYR A 119 -18.15 25.98 -30.59
CA TYR A 119 -19.61 25.97 -30.44
C TYR A 119 -20.06 26.57 -29.10
N LEU A 120 -19.36 26.23 -28.01
CA LEU A 120 -19.69 26.67 -26.66
C LEU A 120 -19.10 28.06 -26.30
N GLY A 121 -18.10 28.54 -27.03
CA GLY A 121 -17.38 29.78 -26.71
C GLY A 121 -16.55 29.65 -25.42
N VAL A 122 -15.90 28.50 -25.21
CA VAL A 122 -15.05 28.21 -24.05
C VAL A 122 -13.64 27.83 -24.49
N ASP A 123 -12.65 27.94 -23.62
CA ASP A 123 -11.24 27.64 -23.90
C ASP A 123 -10.60 26.70 -22.86
N CYS A 124 -11.43 25.88 -22.19
CA CYS A 124 -10.97 25.06 -21.08
C CYS A 124 -10.09 23.88 -21.53
N PHE A 125 -10.38 23.24 -22.66
CA PHE A 125 -9.67 22.06 -23.14
C PHE A 125 -8.26 22.42 -23.62
N SER A 126 -8.13 23.51 -24.38
CA SER A 126 -6.82 24.05 -24.80
C SER A 126 -5.91 24.41 -23.61
N ARG A 127 -6.49 24.90 -22.51
CA ARG A 127 -5.75 25.22 -21.26
C ARG A 127 -5.28 23.97 -20.50
N ILE A 128 -6.11 22.93 -20.39
CA ILE A 128 -5.74 21.70 -19.65
C ILE A 128 -4.75 20.81 -20.40
N SER A 129 -4.61 20.97 -21.73
CA SER A 129 -3.59 20.27 -22.53
C SER A 129 -2.17 20.77 -22.24
N ASN A 130 -2.03 22.02 -21.75
CA ASN A 130 -0.76 22.63 -21.36
C ASN A 130 -0.80 23.11 -19.91
N TYR A 131 -1.32 22.27 -19.02
CA TYR A 131 -1.48 22.61 -17.61
C TYR A 131 -0.12 22.70 -16.90
N LYS A 132 -0.03 23.64 -15.97
CA LYS A 132 1.10 23.79 -15.06
C LYS A 132 0.59 23.79 -13.62
N ALA A 133 0.85 22.71 -12.90
CA ALA A 133 0.45 22.57 -11.51
C ALA A 133 1.16 23.60 -10.60
N ILE A 134 0.44 24.13 -9.62
CA ILE A 134 1.04 24.94 -8.56
C ILE A 134 1.81 23.99 -7.62
N GLY A 135 3.10 24.26 -7.39
CA GLY A 135 3.93 23.46 -6.50
C GLY A 135 3.33 23.38 -5.09
N LYS A 136 2.88 22.19 -4.69
CA LYS A 136 2.39 21.90 -3.35
C LYS A 136 3.46 21.18 -2.54
N LYS A 137 3.38 21.29 -1.20
CA LYS A 137 4.21 20.46 -0.30
C LYS A 137 3.95 18.99 -0.61
N GLU A 138 5.00 18.16 -0.64
CA GLU A 138 4.98 16.75 -1.07
C GLU A 138 3.96 15.86 -0.33
N LEU A 139 3.43 16.33 0.81
CA LEU A 139 2.46 15.61 1.65
C LEU A 139 1.00 15.72 1.18
N MET A 140 0.71 16.47 0.12
CA MET A 140 -0.67 16.80 -0.29
C MET A 140 -1.22 15.98 -1.48
N TYR A 141 -0.41 15.15 -2.14
CA TYR A 141 -0.83 14.34 -3.28
C TYR A 141 -0.05 13.03 -3.35
N ASN A 142 -0.57 12.03 -4.07
CA ASN A 142 0.10 10.73 -4.20
C ASN A 142 1.24 10.79 -5.24
N LYS A 143 2.42 11.30 -4.85
CA LYS A 143 3.58 11.51 -5.73
C LYS A 143 3.98 10.27 -6.54
N ASN A 144 3.98 9.10 -5.90
CA ASN A 144 4.30 7.83 -6.57
C ASN A 144 3.30 7.49 -7.69
N VAL A 145 2.02 7.78 -7.48
CA VAL A 145 0.99 7.59 -8.53
C VAL A 145 1.15 8.63 -9.63
N SER A 146 1.40 9.88 -9.26
CA SER A 146 1.63 10.97 -10.23
C SER A 146 2.73 10.63 -11.23
N GLU A 147 3.92 10.28 -10.74
CA GLU A 147 5.10 10.01 -11.57
C GLU A 147 4.85 8.83 -12.52
N LYS A 148 4.18 7.77 -12.02
CA LYS A 148 3.83 6.59 -12.81
C LYS A 148 2.80 6.90 -13.90
N VAL A 149 1.75 7.65 -13.58
CA VAL A 149 0.71 8.03 -14.56
C VAL A 149 1.32 8.91 -15.63
N GLN A 150 2.08 9.94 -15.26
CA GLN A 150 2.70 10.85 -16.23
C GLN A 150 3.69 10.11 -17.13
N ALA A 151 4.54 9.25 -16.58
CA ALA A 151 5.48 8.46 -17.37
C ALA A 151 4.80 7.49 -18.34
N LEU A 152 3.68 6.86 -17.94
CA LEU A 152 2.90 6.03 -18.86
C LEU A 152 2.18 6.90 -19.91
N SER A 153 1.55 8.01 -19.49
CA SER A 153 0.83 8.92 -20.38
C SER A 153 1.72 9.42 -21.52
N GLU A 154 2.95 9.82 -21.21
CA GLU A 154 3.95 10.23 -22.23
C GLU A 154 4.30 9.10 -23.21
N LYS A 155 4.41 7.86 -22.73
CA LYS A 155 4.66 6.69 -23.60
C LYS A 155 3.45 6.39 -24.49
N LEU A 156 2.24 6.53 -23.96
CA LEU A 156 1.00 6.29 -24.70
C LEU A 156 0.79 7.36 -25.78
N GLU A 157 1.08 8.62 -25.47
CA GLU A 157 1.04 9.72 -26.44
C GLU A 157 2.02 9.51 -27.61
N GLN A 158 3.18 8.88 -27.35
CA GLN A 158 4.18 8.58 -28.38
C GLN A 158 3.91 7.28 -29.15
N ALA A 159 2.89 6.50 -28.77
CA ALA A 159 2.60 5.22 -29.40
C ALA A 159 2.06 5.42 -30.82
N LYS A 160 2.72 4.79 -31.81
CA LYS A 160 2.36 4.97 -33.23
C LYS A 160 1.23 4.06 -33.70
N ASN A 161 0.92 3.01 -32.93
CA ASN A 161 -0.09 2.02 -33.25
C ASN A 161 -0.58 1.33 -31.96
N GLU A 162 -1.67 0.57 -32.09
CA GLU A 162 -2.29 -0.16 -30.98
C GLU A 162 -1.39 -1.21 -30.34
N ASP A 163 -0.41 -1.77 -31.06
CA ASP A 163 0.52 -2.76 -30.52
C ASP A 163 1.50 -2.09 -29.54
N MET A 164 2.07 -0.94 -29.90
CA MET A 164 2.91 -0.16 -28.99
C MET A 164 2.13 0.33 -27.77
N PHE A 165 0.88 0.74 -27.97
CA PHE A 165 0.00 1.14 -26.88
C PHE A 165 -0.30 -0.05 -25.95
N PHE A 166 -0.62 -1.21 -26.52
CA PHE A 166 -0.84 -2.46 -25.80
C PHE A 166 0.38 -2.87 -24.98
N ASP A 167 1.58 -2.84 -25.56
CA ASP A 167 2.82 -3.19 -24.87
C ASP A 167 3.12 -2.24 -23.72
N ALA A 168 2.86 -0.93 -23.89
CA ALA A 168 3.05 0.07 -22.84
C ALA A 168 2.09 -0.16 -21.66
N VAL A 169 0.80 -0.37 -21.93
CA VAL A 169 -0.22 -0.61 -20.89
C VAL A 169 0.02 -1.93 -20.17
N THR A 170 0.27 -3.01 -20.91
CA THR A 170 0.48 -4.34 -20.30
C THR A 170 1.83 -4.45 -19.59
N GLY A 171 2.86 -3.74 -20.07
CA GLY A 171 4.11 -3.55 -19.35
C GLY A 171 3.90 -2.84 -18.01
N PHE A 172 3.06 -1.79 -17.98
CA PHE A 172 2.68 -1.15 -16.73
C PHE A 172 1.98 -2.11 -15.76
N TYR A 173 1.03 -2.92 -16.25
CA TYR A 173 0.33 -3.92 -15.43
C TYR A 173 1.28 -4.98 -14.88
N LYS A 174 2.33 -5.34 -15.62
CA LYS A 174 3.37 -6.26 -15.14
C LYS A 174 4.23 -5.62 -14.05
N ASP A 175 4.68 -4.39 -14.25
CA ASP A 175 5.64 -3.74 -13.35
C ASP A 175 4.97 -3.27 -12.06
N TYR A 176 3.80 -2.66 -12.17
CA TYR A 176 3.13 -2.01 -11.05
C TYR A 176 1.86 -2.73 -10.64
N GLY A 177 1.14 -3.32 -11.59
CA GLY A 177 -0.18 -3.92 -11.37
C GLY A 177 -1.33 -2.98 -11.72
N VAL A 178 -2.55 -3.33 -11.31
CA VAL A 178 -3.80 -2.61 -11.64
C VAL A 178 -4.50 -2.12 -10.39
N GLY A 179 -5.25 -1.03 -10.54
CA GLY A 179 -6.16 -0.55 -9.52
C GLY A 179 -5.45 -0.03 -8.27
N MET A 180 -6.16 -0.01 -7.15
CA MET A 180 -5.63 0.54 -5.91
C MET A 180 -4.39 -0.22 -5.41
N PHE A 181 -4.33 -1.54 -5.66
CA PHE A 181 -3.19 -2.38 -5.29
C PHE A 181 -1.97 -2.12 -6.19
N GLY A 182 -2.15 -1.79 -7.46
CA GLY A 182 -1.01 -1.42 -8.31
C GLY A 182 -0.36 -0.10 -7.88
N LEU A 183 -1.21 0.81 -7.41
CA LEU A 183 -0.85 2.20 -7.13
C LEU A 183 -0.34 2.44 -5.71
N ASN A 184 -0.68 1.60 -4.74
CA ASN A 184 -0.36 1.82 -3.34
C ASN A 184 0.31 0.60 -2.70
N LYS A 185 1.24 0.85 -1.78
CA LYS A 185 2.01 -0.20 -1.08
C LYS A 185 1.32 -0.74 0.18
N ALA A 186 0.48 0.08 0.82
CA ALA A 186 -0.21 -0.33 2.03
C ALA A 186 -1.61 0.24 2.17
N PHE A 187 -2.41 -0.48 2.96
CA PHE A 187 -3.83 -0.26 3.14
C PHE A 187 -4.21 -0.43 4.60
N ARG A 188 -5.18 0.36 5.04
CA ARG A 188 -6.00 0.08 6.22
C ARG A 188 -7.38 -0.36 5.74
N ILE A 189 -8.17 -0.98 6.62
CA ILE A 189 -9.55 -1.32 6.30
C ILE A 189 -10.54 -0.45 7.09
N GLN A 190 -11.69 -0.20 6.49
CA GLN A 190 -12.88 0.31 7.14
C GLN A 190 -13.96 -0.76 7.08
N SER A 191 -14.56 -1.06 8.22
CA SER A 191 -15.71 -1.96 8.29
C SER A 191 -16.94 -1.21 7.81
N ASP A 192 -17.65 -1.75 6.84
CA ASP A 192 -18.97 -1.27 6.45
C ASP A 192 -20.06 -1.96 7.29
N GLU A 193 -21.23 -1.34 7.42
CA GLU A 193 -22.41 -1.92 8.09
C GLU A 193 -22.88 -3.21 7.39
N SER A 194 -22.56 -3.36 6.10
CA SER A 194 -22.82 -4.56 5.29
C SER A 194 -21.90 -5.76 5.62
N GLY A 195 -20.88 -5.57 6.46
CA GLY A 195 -19.88 -6.61 6.78
C GLY A 195 -18.80 -6.80 5.71
N VAL A 196 -18.78 -5.97 4.66
CA VAL A 196 -17.72 -5.97 3.64
C VAL A 196 -16.63 -4.98 4.04
N ALA A 197 -15.40 -5.46 4.13
CA ALA A 197 -14.24 -4.61 4.41
C ALA A 197 -13.89 -3.74 3.20
N LYS A 198 -13.77 -2.42 3.41
CA LYS A 198 -13.32 -1.47 2.39
C LYS A 198 -11.85 -1.12 2.58
N PHE A 199 -11.04 -1.30 1.54
CA PHE A 199 -9.63 -0.90 1.55
C PHE A 199 -9.48 0.62 1.42
N CYS A 200 -8.59 1.18 2.22
CA CYS A 200 -8.20 2.59 2.20
C CYS A 200 -6.67 2.66 2.08
N ALA A 201 -6.16 3.28 1.01
CA ALA A 201 -4.74 3.45 0.81
C ALA A 201 -4.08 4.31 1.92
N ILE A 202 -2.88 3.91 2.33
CA ILE A 202 -2.02 4.68 3.24
C ILE A 202 -1.00 5.42 2.38
N ASN A 203 -1.29 6.70 2.11
CA ASN A 203 -0.49 7.52 1.18
C ASN A 203 0.85 7.98 1.78
N ASN A 204 0.93 8.10 3.11
CA ASN A 204 2.10 8.65 3.83
C ASN A 204 2.77 7.58 4.71
N MET A 205 3.14 6.43 4.14
CA MET A 205 3.99 5.50 4.88
C MET A 205 5.42 6.03 4.88
N ASP A 206 6.04 6.02 6.07
CA ASP A 206 7.47 6.27 6.27
C ASP A 206 8.33 5.64 5.18
N THR A 207 9.28 6.41 4.63
CA THR A 207 10.22 5.96 3.59
C THR A 207 11.38 5.12 4.15
N VAL A 208 11.24 4.66 5.40
CA VAL A 208 12.27 3.92 6.12
C VAL A 208 12.62 2.63 5.37
N MET A 209 13.89 2.45 5.06
CA MET A 209 14.47 1.24 4.49
C MET A 209 15.13 0.40 5.60
N LEU A 210 15.44 -0.86 5.30
CA LEU A 210 16.09 -1.74 6.28
C LEU A 210 17.49 -1.26 6.66
N ASP A 211 18.19 -0.62 5.73
CA ASP A 211 19.51 -0.03 5.95
C ASP A 211 19.46 1.18 6.89
N ASP A 212 18.28 1.80 7.04
CA ASP A 212 18.07 2.88 7.99
C ASP A 212 17.97 2.38 9.45
N LEU A 213 17.68 1.09 9.63
CA LEU A 213 17.56 0.44 10.93
C LEU A 213 18.93 -0.09 11.35
N ILE A 214 19.64 0.66 12.18
CA ILE A 214 20.96 0.26 12.67
C ILE A 214 20.82 -0.84 13.73
N GLY A 215 21.61 -1.91 13.59
CA GLY A 215 21.59 -3.05 14.49
C GLY A 215 20.52 -4.08 14.14
N TYR A 216 20.34 -5.07 15.02
CA TYR A 216 19.38 -6.17 14.83
C TYR A 216 19.57 -6.96 13.52
N GLU A 217 20.83 -7.11 13.05
CA GLU A 217 21.14 -7.71 11.74
C GLU A 217 20.61 -9.14 11.58
N ILE A 218 20.68 -9.95 12.63
CA ILE A 218 20.15 -11.32 12.60
C ILE A 218 18.62 -11.31 12.45
N GLN A 219 17.95 -10.40 13.15
CA GLN A 219 16.49 -10.25 13.10
C GLN A 219 16.04 -9.73 11.73
N LYS A 220 16.73 -8.71 11.19
CA LYS A 220 16.49 -8.18 9.85
C LYS A 220 16.68 -9.27 8.80
N LYS A 221 17.79 -10.01 8.86
CA LYS A 221 18.08 -11.11 7.92
C LYS A 221 16.98 -12.17 7.92
N LYS A 222 16.54 -12.66 9.09
CA LYS A 222 15.44 -13.63 9.17
C LYS A 222 14.15 -13.12 8.52
N LEU A 223 13.83 -11.84 8.75
CA LEU A 223 12.63 -11.21 8.18
C LEU A 223 12.75 -11.06 6.65
N VAL A 224 13.92 -10.65 6.17
CA VAL A 224 14.25 -10.52 4.74
C VAL A 224 14.20 -11.88 4.05
N ASP A 225 14.89 -12.89 4.57
CA ASP A 225 14.97 -14.22 3.95
C ASP A 225 13.57 -14.85 3.81
N ASN A 226 12.73 -14.75 4.85
CA ASN A 226 11.35 -15.24 4.80
C ASN A 226 10.47 -14.45 3.82
N THR A 227 10.61 -13.11 3.77
CA THR A 227 9.83 -12.28 2.84
C THR A 227 10.27 -12.44 1.40
N LEU A 228 11.58 -12.59 1.15
CA LEU A 228 12.14 -12.87 -0.16
C LEU A 228 11.57 -14.19 -0.71
N ALA A 229 11.59 -15.25 0.10
CA ALA A 229 10.98 -16.52 -0.26
C ALA A 229 9.50 -16.34 -0.63
N PHE A 230 8.74 -15.55 0.14
CA PHE A 230 7.33 -15.29 -0.13
C PHE A 230 7.08 -14.56 -1.46
N VAL A 231 7.84 -13.49 -1.74
CA VAL A 231 7.67 -12.73 -2.99
C VAL A 231 8.09 -13.51 -4.22
N GLU A 232 9.06 -14.41 -4.08
CA GLU A 232 9.49 -15.35 -5.13
C GLU A 232 8.53 -16.54 -5.32
N GLY A 233 7.42 -16.60 -4.55
CA GLY A 233 6.46 -17.70 -4.63
C GLY A 233 6.94 -19.01 -4.01
N LYS A 234 8.02 -18.99 -3.22
CA LYS A 234 8.48 -20.11 -2.41
C LYS A 234 7.65 -20.19 -1.12
N LYS A 235 7.72 -21.33 -0.43
CA LYS A 235 7.07 -21.50 0.88
C LYS A 235 7.73 -20.58 1.91
N ALA A 236 6.89 -19.84 2.62
CA ALA A 236 7.27 -18.89 3.66
C ALA A 236 6.27 -18.97 4.82
N ASN A 237 6.66 -18.45 5.97
CA ASN A 237 5.90 -18.59 7.21
C ASN A 237 5.29 -17.27 7.67
N ASN A 238 4.23 -17.37 8.47
CA ASN A 238 3.79 -16.29 9.33
C ASN A 238 4.91 -15.87 10.28
N VAL A 239 5.01 -14.57 10.54
CA VAL A 239 6.07 -14.00 11.36
C VAL A 239 5.49 -13.36 12.62
N LEU A 240 6.02 -13.75 13.79
CA LEU A 240 5.77 -13.06 15.05
C LEU A 240 7.05 -12.36 15.51
N LEU A 241 7.03 -11.03 15.53
CA LEU A 241 8.10 -10.20 16.08
C LEU A 241 7.75 -9.87 17.53
N PHE A 242 8.54 -10.33 18.49
CA PHE A 242 8.23 -10.13 19.90
C PHE A 242 9.43 -9.56 20.66
N GLY A 243 9.19 -8.91 21.79
CA GLY A 243 10.23 -8.32 22.63
C GLY A 243 9.87 -6.90 23.05
N ASP A 244 10.87 -6.14 23.48
CA ASP A 244 10.66 -4.87 24.18
C ASP A 244 10.11 -3.79 23.27
N SER A 245 9.36 -2.86 23.85
CA SER A 245 8.93 -1.66 23.14
C SER A 245 10.14 -0.81 22.72
N GLY A 246 10.02 -0.11 21.60
CA GLY A 246 11.07 0.81 21.13
C GLY A 246 12.30 0.15 20.48
N THR A 247 12.28 -1.16 20.22
CA THR A 247 13.39 -1.90 19.57
C THR A 247 13.30 -1.99 18.04
N GLY A 248 12.23 -1.45 17.44
CA GLY A 248 12.10 -1.35 15.98
C GLY A 248 11.22 -2.41 15.30
N LYS A 249 10.52 -3.29 16.06
CA LYS A 249 9.64 -4.34 15.50
C LYS A 249 8.72 -3.86 14.37
N SER A 250 7.88 -2.87 14.64
CA SER A 250 6.91 -2.34 13.66
C SER A 250 7.61 -1.62 12.50
N THR A 251 8.73 -0.94 12.78
CA THR A 251 9.54 -0.27 11.77
C THR A 251 10.20 -1.27 10.81
N SER A 252 10.68 -2.40 11.31
CA SER A 252 11.24 -3.48 10.47
C SER A 252 10.22 -4.04 9.48
N VAL A 253 8.97 -4.22 9.90
CA VAL A 253 7.90 -4.68 8.99
C VAL A 253 7.59 -3.62 7.93
N LYS A 254 7.46 -2.34 8.32
CA LYS A 254 7.27 -1.24 7.36
C LYS A 254 8.42 -1.15 6.35
N ALA A 255 9.66 -1.31 6.81
CA ALA A 255 10.85 -1.28 5.96
C ALA A 255 10.87 -2.43 4.94
N ILE A 256 10.47 -3.64 5.34
CA ILE A 256 10.31 -4.79 4.44
C ILE A 256 9.31 -4.50 3.32
N VAL A 257 8.20 -3.82 3.63
CA VAL A 257 7.19 -3.48 2.62
C VAL A 257 7.77 -2.52 1.59
N ASN A 258 8.59 -1.56 2.01
CA ASN A 258 9.29 -0.66 1.09
C ASN A 258 10.30 -1.42 0.21
N GLU A 259 11.12 -2.29 0.80
CA GLU A 259 12.13 -3.10 0.12
C GLU A 259 11.53 -3.97 -1.00
N PHE A 260 10.40 -4.62 -0.71
CA PHE A 260 9.79 -5.60 -1.59
C PHE A 260 8.58 -5.08 -2.40
N TYR A 261 8.26 -3.79 -2.32
CA TYR A 261 7.12 -3.19 -3.02
C TYR A 261 7.16 -3.44 -4.54
N GLY A 262 8.34 -3.26 -5.15
CA GLY A 262 8.55 -3.49 -6.59
C GLY A 262 8.31 -4.95 -7.03
N GLN A 263 8.50 -5.88 -6.10
CA GLN A 263 8.27 -7.33 -6.31
C GLN A 263 6.82 -7.74 -6.05
N GLY A 264 5.90 -6.77 -5.90
CA GLY A 264 4.47 -7.01 -5.73
C GLY A 264 4.02 -7.22 -4.29
N LEU A 265 4.88 -6.95 -3.29
CA LEU A 265 4.48 -7.02 -1.88
C LEU A 265 3.56 -5.84 -1.51
N ARG A 266 2.48 -6.14 -0.80
CA ARG A 266 1.51 -5.18 -0.25
C ARG A 266 1.25 -5.47 1.22
N MET A 267 1.01 -4.42 2.00
CA MET A 267 0.68 -4.56 3.41
C MET A 267 -0.75 -4.12 3.69
N ILE A 268 -1.47 -4.90 4.49
CA ILE A 268 -2.82 -4.56 4.96
C ILE A 268 -2.76 -4.51 6.48
N GLU A 269 -2.86 -3.33 7.06
CA GLU A 269 -2.90 -3.13 8.50
C GLU A 269 -4.30 -3.42 9.04
N ILE A 270 -4.36 -4.29 10.05
CA ILE A 270 -5.60 -4.71 10.71
C ILE A 270 -5.46 -4.43 12.21
N TYR A 271 -6.43 -3.71 12.77
CA TYR A 271 -6.54 -3.52 14.22
C TYR A 271 -7.33 -4.65 14.88
N LYS A 272 -7.14 -4.85 16.19
CA LYS A 272 -7.77 -5.93 16.97
C LYS A 272 -9.28 -6.03 16.78
N HIS A 273 -9.99 -4.90 16.86
CA HIS A 273 -11.45 -4.85 16.71
C HIS A 273 -11.95 -5.20 15.30
N GLN A 274 -11.05 -5.29 14.32
CA GLN A 274 -11.34 -5.59 12.91
C GLN A 274 -11.03 -7.05 12.54
N PHE A 275 -10.67 -7.91 13.50
CA PHE A 275 -10.35 -9.31 13.21
C PHE A 275 -11.53 -10.08 12.60
N ARG A 276 -12.77 -9.67 12.89
CA ARG A 276 -13.98 -10.19 12.25
C ARG A 276 -14.01 -9.97 10.73
N ASP A 277 -13.34 -8.93 10.23
CA ASP A 277 -13.32 -8.56 8.82
C ASP A 277 -12.25 -9.31 8.01
N LEU A 278 -11.39 -10.10 8.70
CA LEU A 278 -10.25 -10.78 8.10
C LEU A 278 -10.66 -11.74 6.98
N SER A 279 -11.77 -12.46 7.15
CA SER A 279 -12.32 -13.35 6.11
C SER A 279 -12.75 -12.57 4.86
N SER A 280 -13.39 -11.41 5.02
CA SER A 280 -13.76 -10.52 3.90
C SER A 280 -12.51 -9.99 3.19
N VAL A 281 -11.49 -9.57 3.96
CA VAL A 281 -10.21 -9.09 3.41
C VAL A 281 -9.54 -10.19 2.58
N ILE A 282 -9.42 -11.41 3.12
CA ILE A 282 -8.81 -12.55 2.44
C ILE A 282 -9.58 -12.89 1.17
N ALA A 283 -10.92 -12.92 1.21
CA ALA A 283 -11.75 -13.23 0.04
C ALA A 283 -11.53 -12.24 -1.12
N GLN A 284 -11.30 -10.97 -0.84
CA GLN A 284 -11.06 -9.94 -1.87
C GLN A 284 -9.66 -10.03 -2.50
N ILE A 285 -8.65 -10.53 -1.77
CA ILE A 285 -7.25 -10.50 -2.22
C ILE A 285 -6.69 -11.87 -2.62
N LYS A 286 -7.36 -12.99 -2.29
CA LYS A 286 -6.84 -14.35 -2.51
C LYS A 286 -6.54 -14.70 -3.97
N ASN A 287 -7.25 -14.08 -4.91
CA ASN A 287 -7.12 -14.35 -6.35
C ASN A 287 -6.33 -13.26 -7.09
N ARG A 288 -5.56 -12.43 -6.37
CA ARG A 288 -4.73 -11.38 -6.96
C ARG A 288 -3.28 -11.83 -7.10
N ASN A 289 -2.58 -11.31 -8.10
CA ASN A 289 -1.20 -11.69 -8.42
C ASN A 289 -0.14 -10.96 -7.58
N TYR A 290 -0.56 -10.25 -6.53
CA TYR A 290 0.34 -9.68 -5.53
C TYR A 290 0.68 -10.69 -4.43
N ARG A 291 1.51 -10.24 -3.50
CA ARG A 291 1.81 -10.90 -2.24
C ARG A 291 1.38 -9.98 -1.12
N PHE A 292 0.54 -10.46 -0.21
CA PHE A 292 -0.02 -9.64 0.86
C PHE A 292 0.53 -10.06 2.21
N ILE A 293 1.00 -9.09 2.98
CA ILE A 293 1.23 -9.22 4.42
C ILE A 293 0.05 -8.55 5.11
N ILE A 294 -0.74 -9.35 5.83
CA ILE A 294 -1.70 -8.85 6.80
C ILE A 294 -0.92 -8.55 8.08
N TYR A 295 -0.82 -7.27 8.42
CA TYR A 295 -0.01 -6.77 9.51
C TYR A 295 -0.88 -6.42 10.73
N MET A 296 -0.48 -6.92 11.89
CA MET A 296 -1.14 -6.68 13.18
C MET A 296 -0.13 -6.09 14.15
N ASP A 297 -0.28 -4.81 14.48
CA ASP A 297 0.59 -4.16 15.46
C ASP A 297 0.11 -4.41 16.89
N ASP A 298 1.06 -4.65 17.78
CA ASP A 298 0.88 -4.83 19.22
C ASP A 298 -0.22 -5.82 19.61
N LEU A 299 -0.11 -7.04 19.07
CA LEU A 299 -0.92 -8.17 19.48
C LEU A 299 -0.61 -8.51 20.94
N SER A 300 -1.60 -8.29 21.82
CA SER A 300 -1.63 -8.89 23.14
C SER A 300 -2.52 -10.13 23.11
N PHE A 301 -2.32 -10.96 24.13
CA PHE A 301 -3.06 -12.19 24.34
C PHE A 301 -3.51 -12.19 25.80
N GLU A 302 -4.31 -11.20 26.16
CA GLU A 302 -4.88 -11.11 27.50
C GLU A 302 -5.97 -12.17 27.68
N GLU A 303 -6.26 -12.61 28.91
CA GLU A 303 -7.23 -13.69 29.15
C GLU A 303 -8.67 -13.31 28.75
N PHE A 304 -8.99 -12.01 28.71
CA PHE A 304 -10.30 -11.50 28.31
C PHE A 304 -10.42 -11.19 26.81
N GLU A 305 -9.32 -11.21 26.05
CA GLU A 305 -9.35 -10.97 24.60
C GLU A 305 -9.82 -12.25 23.91
N VAL A 306 -11.03 -12.27 23.34
CA VAL A 306 -11.55 -13.44 22.60
C VAL A 306 -11.19 -13.37 21.11
N GLU A 307 -10.68 -12.23 20.65
CA GLU A 307 -10.42 -11.91 19.26
C GLU A 307 -9.33 -12.82 18.65
N TYR A 308 -8.38 -13.31 19.46
CA TYR A 308 -7.32 -14.20 18.97
C TYR A 308 -7.85 -15.56 18.49
N LYS A 309 -9.05 -15.99 18.94
CA LYS A 309 -9.68 -17.24 18.47
C LYS A 309 -10.03 -17.16 16.98
N PHE A 310 -10.45 -15.98 16.51
CA PHE A 310 -10.68 -15.74 15.09
C PHE A 310 -9.39 -15.79 14.29
N LEU A 311 -8.32 -15.17 14.82
CA LEU A 311 -7.01 -15.21 14.18
C LEU A 311 -6.48 -16.65 14.05
N LYS A 312 -6.64 -17.46 15.10
CA LYS A 312 -6.28 -18.88 15.08
C LYS A 312 -7.06 -19.63 14.00
N ALA A 313 -8.38 -19.49 13.96
CA ALA A 313 -9.22 -20.16 12.97
C ALA A 313 -8.83 -19.79 11.53
N VAL A 314 -8.48 -18.51 11.28
CA VAL A 314 -8.03 -18.06 9.97
C VAL A 314 -6.66 -18.63 9.61
N ILE A 315 -5.72 -18.69 10.55
CA ILE A 315 -4.39 -19.26 10.29
C ILE A 315 -4.45 -20.77 10.09
N GLU A 316 -5.29 -21.47 10.84
CA GLU A 316 -5.50 -22.92 10.73
C GLU A 316 -6.17 -23.30 9.41
N GLY A 317 -6.89 -22.35 8.80
CA GLY A 317 -7.73 -22.60 7.63
C GLY A 317 -8.95 -23.37 8.10
N GLY A 318 -10.14 -22.81 7.90
CA GLY A 318 -11.39 -23.53 8.12
C GLY A 318 -11.54 -24.67 7.09
N VAL A 319 -12.59 -24.61 6.26
CA VAL A 319 -12.77 -25.55 5.14
C VAL A 319 -11.91 -25.15 3.93
N GLU A 320 -11.59 -23.86 3.76
CA GLU A 320 -10.74 -23.37 2.68
C GLU A 320 -9.24 -23.44 3.07
N THR A 321 -8.42 -23.95 2.16
CA THR A 321 -6.96 -23.85 2.28
C THR A 321 -6.51 -22.40 2.21
N ARG A 322 -5.61 -22.02 3.11
CA ARG A 322 -5.00 -20.69 3.12
C ARG A 322 -4.39 -20.34 1.74
N PRO A 323 -4.67 -19.15 1.19
CA PRO A 323 -4.07 -18.70 -0.07
C PRO A 323 -2.54 -18.59 0.01
N ASP A 324 -1.84 -19.07 -1.02
CA ASP A 324 -0.37 -19.01 -1.10
C ASP A 324 0.16 -17.56 -1.21
N ASN A 325 -0.70 -16.59 -1.52
CA ASN A 325 -0.35 -15.19 -1.71
C ASN A 325 -0.55 -14.32 -0.45
N ILE A 326 -0.82 -14.90 0.73
CA ILE A 326 -1.09 -14.15 1.97
C ILE A 326 -0.23 -14.66 3.13
N LEU A 327 0.51 -13.76 3.78
CA LEU A 327 1.21 -13.97 5.06
C LEU A 327 0.62 -13.10 6.18
N ILE A 328 0.73 -13.55 7.43
CA ILE A 328 0.34 -12.77 8.62
C ILE A 328 1.60 -12.43 9.41
N TYR A 329 1.82 -11.14 9.61
CA TYR A 329 2.93 -10.61 10.40
C TYR A 329 2.35 -9.89 11.61
N ALA A 330 2.80 -10.24 12.80
CA ALA A 330 2.32 -9.65 14.04
C ALA A 330 3.50 -9.14 14.88
N THR A 331 3.32 -8.03 15.59
CA THR A 331 4.23 -7.61 16.65
C THR A 331 3.62 -7.87 18.02
N SER A 332 4.44 -8.14 19.04
CA SER A 332 3.98 -8.21 20.43
C SER A 332 5.02 -7.63 21.39
N ASN A 333 4.56 -6.84 22.36
CA ASN A 333 5.41 -6.30 23.43
C ASN A 333 5.58 -7.28 24.61
N ARG A 334 4.84 -8.39 24.64
CA ARG A 334 4.86 -9.33 25.76
C ARG A 334 5.93 -10.41 25.57
N ARG A 335 7.10 -10.21 26.19
CA ARG A 335 8.17 -11.24 26.27
C ARG A 335 7.69 -12.60 26.80
N HIS A 336 6.66 -12.58 27.65
CA HIS A 336 6.16 -13.74 28.40
C HIS A 336 5.27 -14.68 27.57
N LEU A 337 4.86 -14.30 26.36
CA LEU A 337 4.08 -15.17 25.47
C LEU A 337 4.73 -16.52 25.15
N ILE A 338 6.07 -16.57 25.15
CA ILE A 338 6.87 -17.72 24.72
C ILE A 338 7.74 -18.25 25.87
N LYS A 339 7.88 -17.49 26.96
CA LYS A 339 8.90 -17.72 28.00
C LYS A 339 8.39 -18.34 29.29
N GLU A 340 7.08 -18.56 29.45
CA GLU A 340 6.56 -19.44 30.51
C GLU A 340 6.80 -20.91 30.11
N ASN A 341 8.08 -21.24 29.93
CA ASN A 341 8.53 -22.62 29.98
C ASN A 341 8.78 -22.95 31.46
N TRP A 342 7.96 -23.87 31.96
CA TRP A 342 8.33 -24.90 32.93
C TRP A 342 8.54 -24.53 34.41
N SER A 343 8.67 -23.26 34.82
CA SER A 343 8.77 -22.95 36.26
C SER A 343 7.44 -23.02 37.01
N ASP A 344 6.31 -22.85 36.32
CA ASP A 344 4.97 -22.89 36.94
C ASP A 344 4.35 -24.29 36.96
N ARG A 345 5.07 -25.33 36.52
CA ARG A 345 4.64 -26.72 36.70
C ARG A 345 4.91 -27.27 38.10
N ASP A 346 5.78 -26.62 38.87
CA ASP A 346 6.17 -27.10 40.21
C ASP A 346 5.36 -26.46 41.36
N ASP A 347 4.46 -25.50 41.07
CA ASP A 347 3.65 -24.80 42.08
C ASP A 347 2.13 -25.06 41.96
N VAL A 348 1.71 -26.13 41.30
CA VAL A 348 0.29 -26.51 41.18
C VAL A 348 -0.12 -27.51 42.26
N GLU A 349 -0.04 -27.10 43.52
CA GLU A 349 -0.93 -27.59 44.58
C GLU A 349 -1.62 -26.41 45.27
N SER A 350 -2.77 -25.98 44.73
CA SER A 350 -4.05 -25.94 45.46
C SER A 350 -5.08 -25.07 44.74
N ASP A 351 -6.27 -25.65 44.62
CA ASP A 351 -7.60 -25.08 44.44
C ASP A 351 -7.83 -23.99 43.35
N ASN A 352 -8.64 -24.35 42.34
CA ASN A 352 -9.12 -23.55 41.19
C ASN A 352 -8.20 -23.38 39.94
N GLY A 353 -7.15 -24.20 39.78
CA GLY A 353 -6.15 -24.07 38.70
C GLY A 353 -6.54 -24.52 37.27
N MET A 354 -7.72 -25.09 37.03
CA MET A 354 -8.03 -25.74 35.75
C MET A 354 -8.30 -24.74 34.59
N HIS A 355 -8.79 -23.52 34.87
CA HIS A 355 -9.13 -22.56 33.81
C HIS A 355 -7.93 -21.75 33.26
N ARG A 356 -6.85 -21.61 34.04
CA ARG A 356 -5.64 -20.87 33.60
C ARG A 356 -4.77 -21.69 32.65
N SER A 357 -4.68 -23.01 32.83
CA SER A 357 -3.93 -23.90 31.95
C SER A 357 -4.50 -23.93 30.53
N ASP A 358 -5.82 -24.03 30.39
CA ASP A 358 -6.50 -24.12 29.08
C ASP A 358 -6.31 -22.83 28.27
N THR A 359 -6.39 -21.68 28.94
CA THR A 359 -6.18 -20.36 28.32
C THR A 359 -4.72 -20.18 27.87
N MET A 360 -3.76 -20.77 28.59
CA MET A 360 -2.34 -20.71 28.24
C MET A 360 -1.99 -21.64 27.06
N GLU A 361 -2.53 -22.86 27.05
CA GLU A 361 -2.37 -23.79 25.93
C GLU A 361 -2.99 -23.25 24.63
N GLU A 362 -4.16 -22.61 24.71
CA GLU A 362 -4.78 -21.94 23.56
C GLU A 362 -3.87 -20.84 22.98
N LYS A 363 -3.24 -20.02 23.83
CA LYS A 363 -2.30 -18.96 23.38
C LYS A 363 -1.04 -19.56 22.75
N LEU A 364 -0.45 -20.56 23.39
CA LEU A 364 0.73 -21.24 22.86
C LEU A 364 0.44 -21.89 21.51
N SER A 365 -0.77 -22.44 21.34
CA SER A 365 -1.20 -23.05 20.09
C SER A 365 -1.25 -22.04 18.94
N LEU A 366 -1.62 -20.78 19.19
CA LEU A 366 -1.61 -19.71 18.20
C LEU A 366 -0.18 -19.25 17.89
N VAL A 367 0.67 -19.08 18.91
CA VAL A 367 2.10 -18.72 18.73
C VAL A 367 2.81 -19.77 17.86
N ASN A 368 2.53 -21.06 18.08
CA ASN A 368 3.10 -22.16 17.28
C ASN A 368 2.69 -22.13 15.80
N ARG A 369 1.66 -21.35 15.41
CA ARG A 369 1.31 -21.14 14.00
C ARG A 369 2.13 -20.05 13.31
N PHE A 370 2.95 -19.33 14.06
CA PHE A 370 3.98 -18.45 13.52
C PHE A 370 5.27 -19.24 13.33
N GLY A 371 5.46 -19.80 12.14
CA GLY A 371 6.63 -20.63 11.81
C GLY A 371 7.97 -19.86 11.90
N VAL A 372 7.93 -18.53 11.92
CA VAL A 372 9.11 -17.69 12.22
C VAL A 372 8.80 -16.79 13.41
N THR A 373 9.57 -16.93 14.48
CA THR A 373 9.52 -16.06 15.65
C THR A 373 10.84 -15.29 15.77
N ILE A 374 10.75 -13.97 15.92
CA ILE A 374 11.92 -13.08 15.93
C ILE A 374 11.92 -12.26 17.21
N ASN A 375 12.94 -12.47 18.04
CA ASN A 375 13.11 -11.76 19.31
C ASN A 375 13.88 -10.44 19.11
N TYR A 376 13.19 -9.33 19.37
CA TYR A 376 13.73 -7.97 19.47
C TYR A 376 13.87 -7.56 20.94
N SER A 377 14.90 -8.10 21.60
CA SER A 377 15.25 -7.72 22.97
C SER A 377 15.89 -6.33 23.02
N LYS A 378 15.89 -5.71 24.20
CA LYS A 378 16.67 -4.48 24.44
C LYS A 378 18.13 -4.70 24.02
N PRO A 379 18.75 -3.74 23.33
CA PRO A 379 20.13 -3.86 22.92
C PRO A 379 21.03 -3.78 24.16
N THR A 380 22.17 -4.44 24.11
CA THR A 380 23.25 -4.21 25.06
C THR A 380 23.73 -2.77 24.99
N GLN A 381 24.39 -2.28 26.04
CA GLN A 381 24.91 -0.90 26.04
C GLN A 381 25.85 -0.63 24.84
N LYS A 382 26.67 -1.62 24.47
CA LYS A 382 27.54 -1.53 23.29
C LYS A 382 26.74 -1.42 21.99
N GLU A 383 25.70 -2.23 21.82
CA GLU A 383 24.82 -2.16 20.64
C GLU A 383 24.06 -0.82 20.59
N TYR A 384 23.59 -0.32 21.73
CA TYR A 384 22.95 0.99 21.81
C TYR A 384 23.85 2.12 21.39
N PHE A 385 25.10 2.15 21.87
CA PHE A 385 26.09 3.11 21.41
C PHE A 385 26.33 3.01 19.90
N GLY A 386 26.37 1.79 19.34
CA GLY A 386 26.41 1.58 17.90
C GLY A 386 25.23 2.21 17.16
N ILE A 387 24.01 2.05 17.69
CA ILE A 387 22.79 2.67 17.15
C ILE A 387 22.89 4.20 17.19
N VAL A 388 23.26 4.76 18.34
CA VAL A 388 23.39 6.21 18.54
C VAL A 388 24.41 6.81 17.57
N ILE A 389 25.60 6.21 17.46
CA ILE A 389 26.66 6.66 16.54
C ILE A 389 26.18 6.62 15.09
N GLY A 390 25.55 5.51 14.67
CA GLY A 390 25.06 5.40 13.31
C GLY A 390 23.97 6.44 12.99
N LEU A 391 23.05 6.69 13.92
CA LEU A 391 22.01 7.71 13.76
C LEU A 391 22.59 9.12 13.69
N ALA A 392 23.58 9.44 14.53
CA ALA A 392 24.27 10.73 14.49
C ALA A 392 25.00 10.97 13.17
N LYS A 393 25.72 9.95 12.67
CA LYS A 393 26.40 10.00 11.36
C LYS A 393 25.42 10.24 10.23
N LYS A 394 24.27 9.54 10.25
CA LYS A 394 23.20 9.73 9.28
C LYS A 394 22.59 11.12 9.33
N ALA A 395 22.48 11.70 10.53
CA ALA A 395 22.01 13.07 10.73
C ALA A 395 23.06 14.15 10.42
N GLY A 396 24.30 13.76 10.05
CA GLY A 396 25.38 14.70 9.74
C GLY A 396 25.96 15.41 10.96
N LEU A 397 25.77 14.88 12.17
CA LEU A 397 26.30 15.47 13.39
C LEU A 397 27.82 15.25 13.50
N THR A 398 28.58 16.33 13.71
CA THR A 398 30.05 16.31 13.84
C THR A 398 30.48 16.27 15.31
N ILE A 399 29.94 15.33 16.09
CA ILE A 399 30.31 15.10 17.50
C ILE A 399 31.20 13.86 17.56
N SER A 400 32.20 13.85 18.44
CA SER A 400 33.04 12.66 18.61
C SER A 400 32.21 11.48 19.13
N ASP A 401 32.53 10.26 18.68
CA ASP A 401 31.83 9.05 19.13
C ASP A 401 31.86 8.92 20.67
N GLU A 402 32.96 9.38 21.32
CA GLU A 402 33.12 9.40 22.78
C GLU A 402 32.16 10.36 23.50
N GLU A 403 32.09 11.63 23.07
CA GLU A 403 31.15 12.62 23.65
C GLU A 403 29.70 12.16 23.43
N LEU A 404 29.41 11.64 22.24
CA LEU A 404 28.09 11.17 21.88
C LEU A 404 27.63 10.00 22.77
N CYS A 405 28.49 9.01 22.99
CA CYS A 405 28.18 7.88 23.89
C CYS A 405 28.00 8.34 25.34
N ALA A 406 28.83 9.26 25.83
CA ALA A 406 28.72 9.79 27.19
C ALA A 406 27.39 10.51 27.41
N GLU A 407 26.99 11.39 26.49
CA GLU A 407 25.72 12.10 26.56
C GLU A 407 24.51 11.18 26.35
N ALA A 408 24.60 10.19 25.46
CA ALA A 408 23.55 9.20 25.26
C ALA A 408 23.33 8.33 26.51
N ASN A 409 24.39 8.05 27.26
CA ASN A 409 24.32 7.32 28.52
C ASN A 409 23.67 8.16 29.64
N LYS A 410 23.85 9.48 29.65
CA LYS A 410 23.10 10.38 30.56
C LYS A 410 21.63 10.45 30.15
N TRP A 411 21.37 10.51 28.85
CA TRP A 411 20.02 10.63 28.32
C TRP A 411 19.15 9.43 28.67
N GLU A 412 19.65 8.21 28.49
CA GLU A 412 18.88 6.98 28.67
C GLU A 412 18.39 6.77 30.12
N LEU A 413 19.18 7.18 31.11
CA LEU A 413 18.83 7.13 32.53
C LEU A 413 17.55 7.92 32.86
N SER A 414 17.28 9.00 32.12
CA SER A 414 16.13 9.88 32.34
C SER A 414 14.94 9.58 31.41
N HIS A 415 15.10 8.72 30.40
CA HIS A 415 14.14 8.56 29.30
C HIS A 415 13.71 7.10 29.06
N GLY A 416 13.59 6.31 30.13
CA GLY A 416 13.02 4.96 30.06
C GLY A 416 13.99 3.87 29.60
N GLY A 417 15.29 4.17 29.63
CA GLY A 417 16.37 3.23 29.39
C GLY A 417 16.72 3.02 27.92
N ILE A 418 17.61 2.06 27.71
CA ILE A 418 18.22 1.75 26.41
C ILE A 418 17.21 1.16 25.41
N SER A 419 16.99 1.84 24.27
CA SER A 419 16.24 1.33 23.11
C SER A 419 16.58 2.11 21.83
N GLY A 420 16.20 1.58 20.66
CA GLY A 420 16.34 2.31 19.39
C GLY A 420 15.50 3.60 19.36
N ARG A 421 14.30 3.58 19.95
CA ARG A 421 13.46 4.79 20.13
C ARG A 421 14.17 5.83 20.98
N THR A 422 14.76 5.43 22.11
CA THR A 422 15.50 6.33 23.01
C THR A 422 16.68 6.96 22.28
N ALA A 423 17.41 6.18 21.48
CA ALA A 423 18.52 6.68 20.66
C ALA A 423 18.02 7.73 19.64
N GLN A 424 16.93 7.46 18.93
CA GLN A 424 16.38 8.42 17.96
C GLN A 424 15.91 9.71 18.63
N GLN A 425 15.25 9.62 19.79
CA GLN A 425 14.82 10.79 20.57
C GLN A 425 16.01 11.62 21.03
N PHE A 426 17.10 10.98 21.47
CA PHE A 426 18.34 11.64 21.83
C PHE A 426 18.96 12.40 20.63
N ILE A 427 19.03 11.78 19.45
CA ILE A 427 19.54 12.44 18.24
C ILE A 427 18.64 13.62 17.85
N ASN A 428 17.32 13.47 17.91
CA ASN A 428 16.40 14.58 17.64
C ASN A 428 16.59 15.75 18.63
N TYR A 429 16.85 15.44 19.91
CA TYR A 429 17.17 16.45 20.92
C TYR A 429 18.48 17.19 20.60
N LEU A 430 19.53 16.47 20.22
CA LEU A 430 20.80 17.09 19.81
C LEU A 430 20.63 18.00 18.60
N ILE A 431 19.88 17.54 17.58
CA ILE A 431 19.57 18.35 16.40
C ILE A 431 18.84 19.63 16.83
N GLY A 432 17.80 19.52 17.65
CA GLY A 432 16.97 20.68 18.03
C GLY A 432 17.63 21.66 19.02
N THR A 433 18.68 21.24 19.73
CA THR A 433 19.39 22.11 20.70
C THR A 433 20.68 22.71 20.15
N ARG A 434 21.23 22.12 19.08
CA ARG A 434 22.49 22.56 18.46
C ARG A 434 22.31 23.09 17.03
N SER A 435 21.08 23.22 16.54
CA SER A 435 20.73 23.85 15.25
C SER A 435 20.75 25.38 15.29
#